data_AF-A0A945V7H2-F1
#
_entry.id   AF-A0A945V7H2-F1
#
_cell.length_a   1.000
_cell.length_b   1.000
_cell.length_c   1.000
_cell.angle_alpha   90.00
_cell.angle_beta   90.00
_cell.angle_gamma   90.00
#
_symmetry.space_group_name_H-M   'P 1'
#
loop_
_entity.id
_entity.type
_entity.pdbx_description
1 polymer ?
#
loop_
_entity_poly.entity_id
_entity_poly.type
_entity_poly.pdbx_seq_one_letter_code
_entity_poly.pdbx_strand_id
1 'polypeptide(L)' 'MTKTKEKLSFETALVELEQIVEKMEDDETTLESSLSFYKRGVELLQFCQKELEGAQREVSVLEAGMLK' A
#
# COMPACT_ATOMS: atom_id res chain seq x y z
N MET A 1 -19.54 -15.84 -14.67
CA MET A 1 -18.73 -15.45 -13.49
C MET A 1 -18.17 -14.06 -13.76
N THR A 2 -18.74 -13.03 -13.16
CA THR A 2 -18.36 -11.63 -13.37
C THR A 2 -17.13 -11.33 -12.51
N LYS A 3 -15.96 -11.19 -13.16
CA LYS A 3 -14.69 -10.84 -12.54
C LYS A 3 -14.74 -9.35 -12.15
N THR A 4 -15.28 -9.06 -10.98
CA THR A 4 -15.23 -7.73 -10.37
C THR A 4 -13.75 -7.39 -10.22
N LYS A 5 -13.28 -6.30 -10.84
CA LYS A 5 -11.95 -5.74 -10.55
C LYS A 5 -11.90 -5.53 -9.03
N GLU A 6 -11.18 -6.39 -8.31
CA GLU A 6 -10.94 -6.19 -6.89
C GLU A 6 -10.22 -4.85 -6.75
N LYS A 7 -10.86 -3.91 -6.05
CA LYS A 7 -10.18 -2.70 -5.63
C LYS A 7 -9.05 -3.15 -4.70
N LEU A 8 -7.84 -2.65 -4.95
CA LEU A 8 -6.71 -2.84 -4.06
C LEU A 8 -7.11 -2.37 -2.65
N SER A 9 -6.97 -3.22 -1.64
CA SER A 9 -7.18 -2.86 -0.23
C SER A 9 -5.84 -2.47 0.42
N PHE A 10 -5.90 -1.76 1.55
CA PHE A 10 -4.71 -1.40 2.32
C PHE A 10 -3.90 -2.63 2.72
N GLU A 11 -4.55 -3.65 3.26
CA GLU A 11 -3.94 -4.89 3.73
C GLU A 11 -3.27 -5.64 2.58
N THR A 12 -3.94 -5.69 1.43
CA THR A 12 -3.39 -6.35 0.23
C THR A 12 -2.17 -5.59 -0.30
N ALA A 13 -2.23 -4.25 -0.31
CA ALA A 13 -1.10 -3.42 -0.72
C ALA A 13 0.10 -3.54 0.22
N LEU A 14 -0.15 -3.65 1.54
CA LEU A 14 0.88 -3.83 2.54
C LEU A 14 1.57 -5.19 2.40
N VAL A 15 0.80 -6.27 2.24
CA VAL A 15 1.34 -7.63 1.99
C VAL A 15 2.17 -7.66 0.70
N GLU A 16 1.71 -7.00 -0.37
CA GLU A 16 2.48 -6.91 -1.60
C GLU A 16 3.79 -6.14 -1.42
N LEU A 17 3.79 -5.07 -0.62
CA LEU A 17 4.99 -4.31 -0.30
C LEU A 17 6.00 -5.15 0.50
N GLU A 18 5.55 -5.93 1.47
CA GLU A 18 6.39 -6.87 2.24
C GLU A 18 7.04 -7.91 1.31
N GLN A 19 6.26 -8.49 0.39
CA GLN A 19 6.78 -9.44 -0.60
C GLN A 19 7.80 -8.81 -1.56
N ILE A 20 7.61 -7.53 -1.89
CA ILE A 20 8.57 -6.80 -2.72
C ILE A 20 9.89 -6.61 -1.97
N VAL A 21 9.83 -6.24 -0.69
CA VAL A 21 11.02 -6.11 0.15
C VAL A 21 11.77 -7.45 0.24
N GLU A 22 11.06 -8.53 0.53
CA GLU A 22 11.64 -9.89 0.59
C GLU A 22 12.34 -10.27 -0.72
N LYS A 23 11.71 -10.00 -1.87
CA LYS A 23 12.34 -10.26 -3.18
C LYS A 23 13.53 -9.38 -3.45
N MET A 24 13.52 -8.11 -3.00
CA MET A 24 14.66 -7.22 -3.17
C MET A 24 15.88 -7.63 -2.34
N GLU A 25 15.68 -8.41 -1.27
CA GLU A 25 16.74 -8.97 -0.43
C GLU A 25 17.32 -10.28 -0.97
N ASP A 26 16.69 -10.89 -1.98
CA ASP A 26 17.17 -12.11 -2.63
C ASP A 26 18.44 -11.84 -3.48
N ASP A 27 19.47 -12.66 -3.29
CA ASP A 27 20.75 -12.60 -4.00
C ASP A 27 20.60 -12.83 -5.52
N GLU A 28 19.52 -13.50 -5.97
CA GLU A 28 19.24 -13.72 -7.39
C GLU A 28 18.54 -12.53 -8.09
N THR A 29 18.19 -11.47 -7.35
CA THR A 29 17.48 -10.33 -7.90
C THR A 29 18.36 -9.52 -8.86
N THR A 30 17.96 -9.50 -10.12
CA THR A 30 18.64 -8.72 -11.17
C THR A 30 18.36 -7.22 -11.03
N LEU A 31 19.26 -6.38 -11.55
CA LEU A 31 19.09 -4.92 -11.56
C LEU A 31 17.76 -4.48 -12.21
N GLU A 32 17.33 -5.12 -13.29
CA GLU A 32 16.05 -4.82 -13.95
C GLU A 32 14.87 -5.16 -13.03
N SER A 33 14.93 -6.32 -12.38
CA SER A 33 13.94 -6.73 -11.38
C SER A 33 13.90 -5.74 -10.20
N SER A 34 15.05 -5.31 -9.68
CA SER A 34 15.13 -4.29 -8.62
C SER A 34 14.44 -2.98 -9.00
N LEU A 35 14.62 -2.52 -10.24
CA LEU A 35 13.96 -1.30 -10.72
C LEU A 35 12.45 -1.47 -10.84
N SER A 36 11.99 -2.66 -11.25
CA SER A 36 10.56 -2.99 -11.32
C SER A 36 9.92 -3.03 -9.93
N PHE A 37 10.57 -3.74 -9.00
CA PHE A 37 10.19 -3.81 -7.60
C PHE A 37 10.15 -2.44 -6.94
N TYR A 38 11.16 -1.60 -7.16
CA TYR A 38 11.19 -0.24 -6.64
C TYR A 38 10.00 0.59 -7.13
N LYS A 39 9.72 0.59 -8.44
CA LYS A 39 8.58 1.33 -9.01
C LYS A 39 7.26 0.87 -8.39
N ARG A 40 7.05 -0.44 -8.32
CA ARG A 40 5.84 -1.00 -7.73
C ARG A 40 5.73 -0.68 -6.24
N GLY A 41 6.84 -0.78 -5.50
CA GLY A 41 6.89 -0.42 -4.09
C GLY A 41 6.53 1.04 -3.83
N VAL A 42 6.99 1.97 -4.67
CA VAL A 42 6.61 3.40 -4.58
C VAL A 42 5.11 3.59 -4.82
N GLU A 43 4.53 2.93 -5.82
CA GLU A 43 3.08 2.99 -6.07
C GLU A 43 2.26 2.49 -4.88
N LEU A 44 2.66 1.34 -4.32
CA LEU A 44 1.99 0.75 -3.15
C LEU A 44 2.12 1.65 -1.92
N LEU A 45 3.31 2.21 -1.68
CA LEU A 45 3.57 3.11 -0.58
C LEU A 45 2.68 4.37 -0.66
N GLN A 46 2.56 4.97 -1.85
CA GLN A 46 1.68 6.11 -2.08
C GLN A 46 0.21 5.76 -1.84
N PHE A 47 -0.21 4.58 -2.28
CA PHE A 47 -1.56 4.09 -2.00
C PHE A 47 -1.80 3.94 -0.49
N CYS A 48 -0.91 3.25 0.23
CA CYS A 48 -1.02 3.05 1.67
C CYS A 48 -1.07 4.37 2.45
N GLN A 49 -0.21 5.33 2.11
CA GLN A 49 -0.22 6.66 2.74
C GLN A 49 -1.57 7.36 2.56
N LYS A 50 -2.13 7.31 1.35
CA LYS A 50 -3.42 7.93 1.06
C LYS A 50 -4.58 7.30 1.84
N GLU A 51 -4.60 5.98 1.97
CA GLU A 51 -5.62 5.29 2.77
C GLU A 51 -5.50 5.67 4.26
N LEU A 52 -4.28 5.74 4.79
CA LEU A 52 -4.02 6.16 6.17
C LEU A 52 -4.42 7.62 6.42
N GLU A 53 -4.11 8.54 5.50
CA GLU A 53 -4.54 9.93 5.57
C GLU A 53 -6.07 10.06 5.58
N GLY A 54 -6.77 9.23 4.79
CA GLY A 54 -8.22 9.15 4.78
C GLY A 54 -8.76 8.72 6.15
N ALA A 55 -8.25 7.61 6.69
CA ALA A 55 -8.64 7.10 7.99
C ALA A 55 -8.35 8.11 9.12
N GLN A 56 -7.18 8.75 9.11
CA GLN A 56 -6.81 9.76 10.11
C GLN A 56 -7.75 10.98 10.07
N ARG A 57 -8.16 11.40 8.87
CA ARG A 57 -9.12 12.49 8.70
C ARG A 57 -10.48 12.12 9.28
N GLU A 58 -10.97 10.91 9.02
CA GLU A 58 -12.24 10.44 9.58
C GLU A 58 -12.20 10.42 11.11
N VAL A 59 -11.13 9.88 11.71
CA VAL A 59 -10.93 9.90 13.17
C VAL A 59 -10.94 11.33 13.70
N SER A 60 -10.20 12.25 13.07
CA SER A 60 -10.14 13.66 13.51
C SER A 60 -11.51 14.34 13.49
N VAL A 61 -12.34 14.05 12.47
CA VAL A 61 -13.70 14.61 12.38
C VAL A 61 -14.60 14.06 13.49
N LEU A 62 -14.50 12.76 13.79
CA LEU A 62 -15.25 12.13 14.88
C LEU A 62 -14.86 12.71 16.24
N GLU A 63 -13.56 12.86 16.51
CA GLU A 63 -13.04 13.48 17.75
C GLU A 63 -13.52 14.92 17.92
N ALA A 64 -13.45 15.72 16.85
CA ALA A 64 -13.95 17.10 16.87
C ALA A 64 -15.48 17.19 17.09
N GLY A 65 -16.22 16.16 16.68
CA GLY A 65 -17.66 16.05 16.92
C GLY A 65 -18.01 15.63 18.36
N MET A 66 -17.18 14.82 19.01
CA MET A 66 -17.37 14.37 20.39
C MET A 66 -17.03 15.44 21.44
N LEU A 67 -16.26 16.47 21.07
CA LEU A 67 -15.84 17.56 21.96
C LEU A 67 -16.80 18.78 21.95
N LYS A 68 -17.96 18.66 21.28
CA LYS A 68 -19.03 19.66 21.25
C LYS A 68 -20.22 19.23 22.07
#